data_AF-A0A7S4CP10-F1
#
_entry.id   AF-A0A7S4CP10-F1
#
_cell.length_a   1.000
_cell.length_b   1.000
_cell.length_c   1.000
_cell.angle_alpha   90.00
_cell.angle_beta   90.00
_cell.angle_gamma   90.00
#
_symmetry.space_group_name_H-M   'P 1'
#
loop_
_entity.id
_entity.type
_entity.pdbx_description
1 polymer ?
#
loop_
_entity_poly.entity_id
_entity_poly.type
_entity_poly.pdbx_seq_one_letter_code
_entity_poly.pdbx_strand_id
1 'polypeptide(L)'
;VRLAEPIMGPDAHLVNRFCRLAKDHKIWLSLGGMKEVGDSVRVHNTHLIVSAAGEVAAVYRKAHLFNVDVEGKRYFESESTIAGNEYVVCDTPVGRLGITTCYDLRFPEHYSELVRRGGA
;
A
#
# COMPACT_ATOMS: atom_id res chain seq x y z
N VAL A 1 11.79 6.01 10.69
CA VAL A 1 12.25 4.61 10.48
C VAL A 1 11.95 3.68 11.66
N ARG A 2 12.07 4.09 12.95
CA ARG A 2 11.87 3.23 14.13
C ARG A 2 10.54 2.46 14.27
N LEU A 3 9.51 2.79 13.48
CA LEU A 3 8.19 2.13 13.48
C LEU A 3 7.89 1.37 12.18
N ALA A 4 8.85 1.34 11.24
CA ALA A 4 8.69 0.58 10.01
C ALA A 4 9.03 -0.89 10.25
N GLU A 5 8.23 -1.77 9.68
CA GLU A 5 8.42 -3.22 9.76
C GLU A 5 8.47 -3.79 8.34
N PRO A 6 9.14 -4.93 8.11
CA PRO A 6 8.92 -5.71 6.91
C PRO A 6 7.42 -6.05 6.77
N ILE A 7 6.94 -6.23 5.54
CA ILE A 7 5.54 -6.63 5.29
C ILE A 7 5.33 -8.15 5.28
N MET A 8 6.41 -8.92 5.29
CA MET A 8 6.42 -10.37 5.31
C MET A 8 7.53 -10.88 6.22
N GLY A 9 7.41 -12.14 6.66
CA GLY A 9 8.39 -12.80 7.52
C GLY A 9 8.11 -12.62 9.02
N PRO A 10 8.96 -13.21 9.88
CA PRO A 10 8.73 -13.23 11.34
C PRO A 10 8.74 -11.85 11.99
N ASP A 11 9.52 -10.91 11.43
CA ASP A 11 9.68 -9.54 11.94
C ASP A 11 8.56 -8.58 11.50
N ALA A 12 7.63 -9.04 10.66
CA ALA A 12 6.45 -8.29 10.22
C ALA A 12 5.34 -8.31 11.30
N HIS A 13 5.68 -7.98 12.55
CA HIS A 13 4.83 -8.21 13.72
C HIS A 13 3.41 -7.64 13.59
N LEU A 14 3.27 -6.40 13.11
CA LEU A 14 1.99 -5.74 12.94
C LEU A 14 1.17 -6.37 11.80
N VAL A 15 1.81 -6.67 10.66
CA VAL A 15 1.14 -7.35 9.54
C VAL A 15 0.71 -8.75 9.96
N ASN A 16 1.56 -9.50 10.65
CA ASN A 16 1.26 -10.84 11.16
C ASN A 16 0.07 -10.83 12.13
N ARG A 17 -0.08 -9.78 12.96
CA ARG A 17 -1.28 -9.60 13.79
C ARG A 17 -2.54 -9.38 12.95
N PHE A 18 -2.48 -8.55 11.91
CA PHE A 18 -3.62 -8.36 11.01
C PHE A 18 -3.96 -9.62 10.20
N CYS A 19 -2.97 -10.36 9.72
CA CYS A 19 -3.15 -11.66 9.08
C CYS A 19 -3.88 -12.65 9.98
N ARG A 20 -3.49 -12.70 11.27
CA ARG A 20 -4.19 -13.53 12.25
C ARG A 20 -5.64 -13.05 12.47
N LEU A 21 -5.87 -11.75 12.63
CA LEU A 21 -7.22 -11.20 12.79
C LEU A 21 -8.11 -11.50 11.56
N ALA A 22 -7.59 -11.34 10.34
CA ALA A 22 -8.29 -11.66 9.11
C ALA A 22 -8.73 -13.14 9.08
N LYS A 23 -7.82 -14.04 9.47
CA LYS A 23 -8.10 -15.48 9.56
C LYS A 23 -9.11 -15.84 10.66
N ASP A 24 -8.91 -15.32 11.86
CA ASP A 24 -9.74 -15.62 13.04
C ASP A 24 -11.19 -15.15 12.83
N HIS A 25 -11.37 -14.03 12.13
CA HIS A 25 -12.68 -13.46 11.82
C HIS A 25 -13.22 -13.82 10.42
N LYS A 26 -12.43 -14.52 9.59
CA LYS A 26 -12.78 -14.89 8.21
C LYS A 26 -13.18 -13.70 7.34
N ILE A 27 -12.45 -12.59 7.48
CA ILE A 27 -12.69 -11.35 6.73
C ILE A 27 -11.47 -10.96 5.90
N TRP A 28 -11.71 -10.27 4.79
CA TRP A 28 -10.66 -9.61 4.02
C TRP A 28 -10.35 -8.24 4.64
N LEU A 29 -9.08 -7.84 4.62
CA LEU A 29 -8.64 -6.54 5.12
C LEU A 29 -7.93 -5.76 4.02
N SER A 30 -8.23 -4.46 3.93
CA SER A 30 -7.48 -3.47 3.18
C SER A 30 -6.73 -2.58 4.17
N LEU A 31 -5.41 -2.67 4.18
CA LEU A 31 -4.51 -1.93 5.07
C LEU A 31 -3.83 -0.81 4.26
N GLY A 32 -4.48 0.35 4.17
CA GLY A 32 -4.20 1.37 3.15
C GLY A 32 -2.88 2.15 3.20
N GLY A 33 -2.01 1.94 4.20
CA GLY A 33 -0.82 2.78 4.37
C GLY A 33 0.15 2.32 5.45
N MET A 34 0.59 1.06 5.36
CA MET A 34 1.62 0.49 6.22
C MET A 34 2.99 1.13 5.96
N LYS A 35 3.78 1.31 7.02
CA LYS A 35 5.17 1.77 6.90
C LYS A 35 6.08 0.56 6.72
N GLU A 36 6.36 0.24 5.46
CA GLU A 36 7.28 -0.84 5.10
C GLU A 36 8.73 -0.34 5.14
N VAL A 37 9.63 -1.20 5.61
CA VAL A 37 11.08 -0.91 5.59
C VAL A 37 11.55 -0.64 4.16
N GLY A 38 12.20 0.50 3.96
CA GLY A 38 12.84 0.89 2.71
C GLY A 38 14.36 0.89 2.85
N ASP A 39 14.98 2.03 2.54
CA ASP A 39 16.42 2.24 2.74
C ASP A 39 16.72 2.72 4.18
N SER A 40 17.97 3.10 4.45
CA SER A 40 18.41 3.52 5.79
C SER A 40 17.71 4.78 6.32
N VAL A 41 17.09 5.58 5.46
CA VAL A 41 16.48 6.88 5.79
C VAL A 41 14.97 6.89 5.52
N ARG A 42 14.54 6.18 4.48
CA ARG A 42 13.18 6.26 3.92
C ARG A 42 12.44 4.94 4.02
N VAL A 43 11.13 5.03 4.05
CA VAL A 43 10.20 3.88 4.13
C VAL A 43 9.34 3.81 2.86
N HIS A 44 8.61 2.73 2.65
CA HIS A 44 7.51 2.75 1.68
C HIS A 44 6.18 3.06 2.39
N ASN A 45 5.26 3.66 1.65
CA ASN A 45 3.85 3.78 2.02
C ASN A 45 3.10 2.67 1.30
N THR A 46 2.81 1.58 2.01
CA THR A 46 2.42 0.31 1.42
C THR A 46 0.98 -0.07 1.75
N HIS A 47 0.14 -0.20 0.73
CA HIS A 47 -1.22 -0.71 0.85
C HIS A 47 -1.19 -2.24 0.70
N LEU A 48 -1.64 -2.96 1.73
CA LEU A 48 -1.77 -4.41 1.70
C LEU A 48 -3.23 -4.85 1.57
N ILE A 49 -3.47 -5.89 0.79
CA ILE A 49 -4.71 -6.66 0.84
C ILE A 49 -4.41 -7.99 1.53
N VAL A 50 -5.17 -8.31 2.57
CA VAL A 50 -5.05 -9.56 3.32
C VAL A 50 -6.33 -10.36 3.14
N SER A 51 -6.19 -11.62 2.74
CA SER A 51 -7.31 -12.54 2.50
C SER A 51 -7.93 -13.03 3.82
N ALA A 52 -9.15 -13.57 3.73
CA ALA A 52 -9.80 -14.26 4.85
C ALA A 52 -9.05 -15.50 5.36
N ALA A 53 -8.04 -16.00 4.64
CA ALA A 53 -7.16 -17.08 5.11
C ALA A 53 -5.99 -16.55 5.96
N GLY A 54 -5.83 -15.22 6.07
CA GLY A 54 -4.70 -14.57 6.71
C GLY A 54 -3.47 -14.47 5.81
N GLU A 55 -3.64 -14.49 4.49
CA GLU A 55 -2.54 -14.40 3.53
C GLU A 55 -2.48 -13.01 2.91
N VAL A 56 -1.28 -12.46 2.70
CA VAL A 56 -1.12 -11.21 1.96
C VAL A 56 -1.37 -11.48 0.47
N ALA A 57 -2.54 -11.06 -0.01
CA ALA A 57 -2.99 -11.27 -1.39
C ALA A 57 -2.44 -10.23 -2.37
N ALA A 58 -2.09 -9.04 -1.88
CA ALA A 58 -1.47 -8.00 -2.68
C ALA A 58 -0.63 -7.02 -1.86
N VAL A 59 0.36 -6.44 -2.51
CA VAL A 59 1.26 -5.42 -1.98
C VAL A 59 1.36 -4.30 -3.01
N TYR A 60 0.89 -3.11 -2.65
CA TYR A 60 1.05 -1.92 -3.47
C TYR A 60 1.88 -0.88 -2.72
N ARG A 61 2.98 -0.43 -3.30
CA ARG A 61 3.77 0.69 -2.76
C ARG A 61 3.35 1.95 -3.50
N LYS A 62 2.95 2.98 -2.76
CA LYS A 62 2.43 4.25 -3.31
C LYS A 62 3.33 4.79 -4.41
N ALA A 63 2.78 4.95 -5.62
CA ALA A 63 3.54 5.37 -6.78
C ALA A 63 3.75 6.90 -6.78
N HIS A 64 2.71 7.67 -6.45
CA HIS A 64 2.79 9.12 -6.50
C HIS A 64 2.94 9.73 -5.11
N LEU A 65 4.15 10.18 -4.78
CA LEU A 65 4.42 10.83 -3.51
C LEU A 65 3.90 12.27 -3.50
N PHE A 66 3.38 12.69 -2.35
CA PHE A 66 2.89 14.05 -2.15
C PHE A 66 4.07 15.01 -2.00
N ASN A 67 4.45 15.64 -3.11
CA ASN A 67 5.50 16.65 -3.16
C ASN A 67 4.89 17.96 -3.66
N VAL A 68 4.51 18.84 -2.73
CA VAL A 68 3.90 20.14 -3.05
C VAL A 68 4.59 21.29 -2.33
N ASP A 69 4.64 22.43 -2.99
CA ASP A 69 4.99 23.72 -2.41
C ASP A 69 3.79 24.65 -2.64
N VAL A 70 3.18 25.10 -1.54
CA VAL A 70 2.04 26.02 -1.57
C VAL A 70 2.38 27.21 -0.70
N GLU A 71 2.54 28.38 -1.32
CA GLU A 71 2.82 29.65 -0.63
C GLU A 71 4.03 29.57 0.31
N GLY A 72 5.08 28.82 -0.08
CA GLY A 72 6.30 28.63 0.69
C GLY A 72 6.21 27.52 1.75
N LYS A 73 5.06 26.85 1.90
CA LYS A 73 4.93 25.64 2.72
C LYS A 73 5.26 24.41 1.87
N ARG A 74 6.41 23.81 2.15
CA ARG A 74 6.91 22.61 1.47
C ARG A 74 6.47 21.35 2.22
N TYR A 75 5.72 20.49 1.54
CA TYR A 75 5.33 19.16 2.01
C TYR A 75 5.85 18.12 1.03
N PHE A 76 7.05 17.59 1.30
CA PHE A 76 7.73 16.63 0.42
C PHE A 76 7.78 15.25 1.07
N GLU A 77 6.76 14.43 0.81
CA GLU A 77 6.70 13.04 1.27
C GLU A 77 7.95 12.25 0.85
N SER A 78 8.55 12.59 -0.31
CA SER A 78 9.76 11.93 -0.82
C SER A 78 11.02 12.08 0.04
N GLU A 79 11.05 13.04 0.97
CA GLU A 79 12.18 13.18 1.91
C GLU A 79 12.24 12.00 2.89
N SER A 80 11.10 11.34 3.14
CA SER A 80 10.99 10.22 4.09
C SER A 80 10.41 8.95 3.49
N THR A 81 9.92 8.99 2.25
CA THR A 81 9.24 7.86 1.60
C THR A 81 9.83 7.57 0.22
N ILE A 82 9.91 6.29 -0.14
CA ILE A 82 10.32 5.79 -1.45
C ILE A 82 9.07 5.45 -2.26
N ALA A 83 8.99 5.98 -3.48
CA ALA A 83 7.90 5.69 -4.40
C ALA A 83 7.95 4.22 -4.87
N GLY A 84 6.78 3.62 -5.04
CA GLY A 84 6.63 2.41 -5.84
C GLY A 84 6.56 2.74 -7.34
N ASN A 85 6.51 1.69 -8.16
CA ASN A 85 6.52 1.80 -9.62
C ASN A 85 5.59 0.78 -10.32
N GLU A 86 4.73 0.10 -9.56
CA GLU A 86 3.88 -0.98 -10.06
C GLU A 86 2.40 -0.57 -10.05
N TYR A 87 1.64 -1.07 -11.01
CA TYR A 87 0.17 -1.04 -11.02
C TYR A 87 -0.34 -2.38 -10.54
N VAL A 88 -1.02 -2.39 -9.39
CA VAL A 88 -1.39 -3.63 -8.71
C VAL A 88 -2.89 -3.83 -8.75
N VAL A 89 -3.31 -4.99 -9.25
CA VAL A 89 -4.68 -5.48 -9.16
C VAL A 89 -4.71 -6.80 -8.39
N CYS A 90 -5.80 -7.08 -7.69
CA CYS A 90 -5.94 -8.31 -6.90
C CYS A 90 -7.37 -8.85 -6.99
N ASP A 91 -7.52 -10.16 -7.18
CA ASP A 91 -8.81 -10.83 -7.16
C ASP A 91 -9.29 -11.00 -5.71
N THR A 92 -10.50 -10.53 -5.43
CA THR A 92 -11.13 -10.58 -4.10
C THR A 92 -12.59 -11.02 -4.22
N PRO A 93 -13.27 -11.35 -3.10
CA PRO A 93 -14.69 -11.72 -3.13
C PRO A 93 -15.63 -10.62 -3.62
N VAL A 94 -15.18 -9.36 -3.62
CA VAL A 94 -15.95 -8.21 -4.12
C VAL A 94 -15.60 -7.81 -5.56
N GLY A 95 -14.74 -8.60 -6.22
CA GLY A 95 -14.25 -8.36 -7.57
C GLY A 95 -12.73 -8.17 -7.63
N ARG A 96 -12.24 -7.89 -8.83
CA ARG A 96 -10.83 -7.54 -9.06
C ARG A 96 -10.61 -6.08 -8.71
N LEU A 97 -9.87 -5.81 -7.65
CA LEU A 97 -9.64 -4.46 -7.14
C LEU A 97 -8.37 -3.84 -7.72
N GLY A 98 -8.44 -2.59 -8.17
CA GLY A 98 -7.29 -1.74 -8.43
C GLY A 98 -6.82 -1.05 -7.15
N ILE A 99 -5.55 -1.23 -6.78
CA ILE A 99 -5.04 -0.74 -5.49
C ILE A 99 -4.32 0.59 -5.68
N THR A 100 -4.75 1.60 -4.94
CA THR A 100 -4.16 2.95 -4.94
C THR A 100 -4.07 3.52 -3.52
N THR A 101 -3.31 4.60 -3.34
CA THR A 101 -3.16 5.29 -2.05
C THR A 101 -3.19 6.81 -2.23
N CYS A 102 -4.26 7.45 -1.74
CA CYS A 102 -4.35 8.90 -1.52
C CYS A 102 -3.99 9.76 -2.76
N TYR A 103 -2.73 10.21 -2.89
CA TYR A 103 -2.32 11.16 -3.92
C TYR A 103 -2.37 10.59 -5.34
N ASP A 104 -2.38 9.27 -5.49
CA ASP A 104 -2.60 8.59 -6.76
C ASP A 104 -3.91 9.05 -7.43
N LEU A 105 -4.92 9.48 -6.67
CA LEU A 105 -6.20 10.03 -7.16
C LEU A 105 -6.03 11.15 -8.19
N ARG A 106 -4.91 11.89 -8.15
CA ARG A 106 -4.65 13.01 -9.06
C ARG A 106 -4.07 12.60 -10.41
N PHE A 107 -3.78 11.32 -10.62
CA PHE A 107 -3.08 10.81 -11.80
C PHE A 107 -4.02 9.89 -12.59
N PRO A 108 -4.82 10.42 -13.53
CA PRO A 108 -5.82 9.65 -14.27
C PRO A 108 -5.22 8.50 -15.10
N GLU A 109 -3.97 8.64 -15.53
CA GLU A 109 -3.22 7.58 -16.23
C GLU A 109 -3.06 6.34 -15.35
N HIS A 110 -2.94 6.53 -14.02
CA HIS A 110 -2.83 5.42 -13.08
C HIS A 110 -4.10 4.58 -13.04
N TYR A 111 -5.27 5.23 -12.99
CA TYR A 111 -6.56 4.54 -13.03
C TYR A 111 -6.83 3.93 -14.40
N SER A 112 -6.44 4.61 -15.48
CA SER A 112 -6.56 4.06 -16.84
C SER A 112 -5.81 2.74 -16.98
N GLU A 113 -4.61 2.64 -16.41
CA GLU A 113 -3.82 1.41 -16.43
C GLU A 113 -4.40 0.32 -15.52
N LEU A 114 -4.91 0.67 -14.33
CA LEU A 114 -5.58 -0.29 -13.45
C LEU A 114 -6.82 -0.90 -14.14
N VAL A 115 -7.63 -0.08 -14.82
CA VAL A 115 -8.79 -0.55 -15.59
C VAL A 115 -8.37 -1.46 -16.75
N ARG A 116 -7.28 -1.14 -17.48
CA ARG A 116 -6.74 -2.03 -18.53
C ARG A 116 -6.34 -3.41 -17.99
N ARG A 117 -5.90 -3.47 -16.73
CA ARG A 117 -5.58 -4.71 -16.02
C ARG A 117 -6.82 -5.41 -15.41
N GLY A 118 -8.00 -4.84 -15.60
CA GLY A 118 -9.28 -5.35 -15.11
C GLY A 118 -9.55 -5.01 -13.64
N GLY A 119 -8.79 -4.09 -13.04
CA GLY A 119 -9.07 -3.57 -11.71
C GLY A 119 -10.21 -2.55 -11.75
N ALA A 120 -11.20 -2.75 -10.89
CA ALA A 120 -12.21 -1.77 -10.53
C ALA A 120 -11.74 -0.87 -9.38
#